data_AF-A0A1G6MBJ1-F1
#
_entry.id   AF-A0A1G6MBJ1-F1
#
_cell.length_a   1.000
_cell.length_b   1.000
_cell.length_c   1.000
_cell.angle_alpha   90.00
_cell.angle_beta   90.00
_cell.angle_gamma   90.00
#
_symmetry.space_group_name_H-M   'P 1'
#
loop_
_entity.id
_entity.type
_entity.pdbx_description
1 polymer ?
#
loop_
_entity_poly.entity_id
_entity_poly.type
_entity_poly.pdbx_seq_one_letter_code
_entity_poly.pdbx_strand_id
1 'polypeptide(L)'
;MGAFFTAILLKIVKLATWLGSLAVAAFAAAWLLGTDLGCWLVEGLLKMTQTALNGLPGTDAFAAMNPAQYISGMPPDLVNMIGLVRVGESLAIILAAILIKLTLQVIPFTRLGS
;
A
#
# COMPACT_ATOMS: atom_id res chain seq x y z
N MET A 1 -29.45 54.04 26.10
CA MET A 1 -28.41 54.54 25.19
C MET A 1 -27.11 53.72 25.25
N GLY A 2 -26.58 53.36 26.43
CA GLY A 2 -25.33 52.58 26.54
C GLY A 2 -25.35 51.20 25.86
N ALA A 3 -26.44 50.43 26.02
CA ALA A 3 -26.54 49.07 25.48
C ALA A 3 -26.49 48.98 23.93
N PHE A 4 -26.92 50.04 23.22
CA PHE A 4 -26.91 50.07 21.75
C PHE A 4 -25.49 50.25 21.19
N PHE A 5 -24.69 51.15 21.80
CA PHE A 5 -23.29 51.30 21.44
C PHE A 5 -22.45 50.07 21.81
N THR A 6 -22.76 49.40 22.94
CA THR A 6 -22.14 48.12 23.31
C THR A 6 -22.47 47.02 22.30
N ALA A 7 -23.70 46.96 21.78
CA ALA A 7 -24.10 45.98 20.77
C ALA A 7 -23.41 46.19 19.41
N ILE A 8 -23.19 47.44 19.00
CA ILE A 8 -22.45 47.77 17.77
C ILE A 8 -20.97 47.44 17.92
N LEU A 9 -20.34 47.80 19.04
CA LEU A 9 -18.95 47.44 19.33
C LEU A 9 -18.74 45.92 19.39
N LEU A 10 -19.69 45.17 19.98
CA LEU A 10 -19.64 43.70 20.00
C LEU A 10 -19.70 43.08 18.60
N LYS A 11 -20.46 43.66 17.67
CA LYS A 11 -20.48 43.19 16.28
C LYS A 11 -19.15 43.45 15.56
N ILE A 12 -18.54 44.61 15.80
CA ILE A 12 -17.22 44.94 15.22
C ILE A 12 -16.14 44.03 15.78
N VAL A 13 -16.15 43.78 17.10
CA VAL A 13 -15.21 42.84 17.74
C VAL A 13 -15.39 41.42 17.22
N LYS A 14 -16.64 40.94 17.07
CA LYS A 14 -16.93 39.61 16.48
C LYS A 14 -16.42 39.49 15.04
N LEU A 15 -16.55 40.55 14.24
CA LEU A 15 -16.05 40.59 12.88
C LEU A 15 -14.51 40.55 12.83
N ALA A 16 -13.84 41.27 13.75
CA ALA A 16 -12.40 41.24 13.88
C ALA A 16 -11.87 39.86 14.33
N THR A 17 -12.52 39.23 15.31
CA THR A 17 -12.17 37.86 15.73
C THR A 17 -12.42 36.83 14.63
N TRP A 18 -13.48 37.02 13.82
CA TRP A 18 -13.77 36.15 12.69
C TRP A 18 -12.71 36.27 11.60
N LEU A 19 -12.27 37.49 11.25
CA LEU A 19 -11.16 37.72 10.32
C LEU A 19 -9.84 37.09 10.80
N GLY A 20 -9.54 37.19 12.10
CA GLY A 20 -8.38 36.52 12.69
C GLY A 20 -8.46 34.99 12.57
N SER A 21 -9.63 34.39 12.84
CA SER A 21 -9.83 32.95 12.69
C SER A 21 -9.77 32.48 11.23
N LEU A 22 -10.24 33.31 10.29
CA LEU A 22 -10.18 33.04 8.86
C LEU A 22 -8.74 33.00 8.35
N ALA A 23 -7.88 33.91 8.81
CA ALA A 23 -6.47 33.95 8.45
C ALA A 23 -5.71 32.70 8.96
N VAL A 24 -5.98 32.28 10.20
CA VAL A 24 -5.38 31.05 10.77
C VAL A 24 -5.86 29.81 10.03
N ALA A 25 -7.16 29.73 9.70
CA ALA A 25 -7.71 28.62 8.93
C ALA A 25 -7.14 28.55 7.51
N ALA A 26 -6.94 29.70 6.86
CA ALA A 26 -6.32 29.77 5.54
C ALA A 26 -4.86 29.28 5.56
N PHE A 27 -4.09 29.64 6.60
CA PHE A 27 -2.72 29.17 6.74
C PHE A 27 -2.64 27.67 7.05
N ALA A 28 -3.55 27.14 7.87
CA ALA A 28 -3.65 25.71 8.15
C ALA A 28 -4.04 24.90 6.89
N ALA A 29 -4.98 25.42 6.09
CA ALA A 29 -5.37 24.79 4.83
C ALA A 29 -4.22 24.79 3.80
N ALA A 30 -3.45 25.89 3.72
CA ALA A 30 -2.27 25.97 2.87
C ALA A 30 -1.18 24.98 3.29
N TRP A 31 -0.97 24.79 4.60
CA TRP A 31 -0.04 23.80 5.12
C TRP A 31 -0.47 22.36 4.79
N LEU A 32 -1.75 22.04 4.99
CA LEU A 32 -2.33 20.74 4.62
C LEU A 32 -2.16 20.43 3.13
N LEU A 33 -2.44 21.41 2.26
CA LEU A 33 -2.24 21.30 0.81
C LEU A 33 -0.76 21.03 0.46
N GLY A 34 0.18 21.69 1.15
CA GLY A 34 1.60 21.46 0.98
C GLY A 34 2.03 20.03 1.37
N THR A 35 1.52 19.50 2.48
CA THR A 35 1.80 18.12 2.89
C THR A 35 1.15 17.07 1.99
N ASP A 36 -0.02 17.38 1.43
CA ASP A 36 -0.74 16.52 0.48
C ASP A 36 0.01 16.39 -0.85
N LEU A 37 0.63 17.48 -1.33
CA LEU A 37 1.53 17.47 -2.49
C LEU A 37 2.74 16.54 -2.33
N GLY A 38 3.31 16.45 -1.12
CA GLY A 38 4.37 15.49 -0.82
C GLY A 38 3.89 14.04 -0.89
N CYS A 39 2.71 13.76 -0.33
CA CYS A 39 2.08 12.44 -0.41
C CYS A 39 1.76 12.05 -1.86
N TRP A 40 1.26 13.00 -2.66
CA TRP A 40 0.95 12.81 -4.07
C TRP A 40 2.17 12.36 -4.89
N LEU A 41 3.36 12.91 -4.63
CA LEU A 41 4.60 12.52 -5.29
C LEU A 41 5.00 11.06 -4.99
N VAL A 42 4.89 10.66 -3.72
CA VAL A 42 5.18 9.29 -3.29
C VAL A 42 4.15 8.31 -3.87
N GLU A 43 2.88 8.69 -3.89
CA GLU A 43 1.82 7.89 -4.50
C GLU A 43 2.00 7.75 -6.01
N GLY A 44 2.52 8.77 -6.69
CA GLY A 44 2.90 8.73 -8.11
C GLY A 44 3.99 7.68 -8.40
N LEU A 45 5.04 7.62 -7.57
CA LEU A 45 6.10 6.61 -7.68
C LEU A 45 5.58 5.18 -7.43
N LEU A 46 4.71 5.02 -6.44
CA LEU A 46 4.05 3.75 -6.15
C LEU A 46 3.14 3.30 -7.29
N LYS A 47 2.35 4.21 -7.87
CA LYS A 47 1.51 3.93 -9.05
C LYS A 47 2.35 3.56 -10.26
N MET A 48 3.47 4.22 -10.49
CA MET A 48 4.40 3.88 -11.58
C MET A 48 4.96 2.45 -11.42
N THR A 49 5.34 2.10 -10.18
CA THR A 49 5.79 0.74 -9.85
C THR A 49 4.66 -0.28 -10.01
N GLN A 50 3.44 0.08 -9.62
CA GLN A 50 2.25 -0.76 -9.77
C GLN A 50 1.90 -0.97 -11.25
N THR A 51 2.01 0.05 -12.10
CA THR A 51 1.86 -0.11 -13.55
C THR A 51 2.95 -0.97 -14.18
N ALA A 52 4.20 -0.87 -13.70
CA ALA A 52 5.27 -1.75 -14.15
C ALA A 52 5.03 -3.21 -13.71
N LEU A 53 4.51 -3.42 -12.50
CA LEU A 53 4.19 -4.74 -11.97
C LEU A 53 2.96 -5.37 -12.66
N ASN A 54 1.98 -4.56 -13.03
CA ASN A 54 0.81 -5.00 -13.79
C ASN A 54 1.12 -5.19 -15.29
N GLY A 55 2.18 -4.53 -15.80
CA GLY A 55 2.69 -4.69 -17.16
C GLY A 55 3.65 -5.88 -17.30
N LEU A 56 4.25 -6.34 -16.21
CA LEU A 56 4.79 -7.69 -16.15
C LEU A 56 3.61 -8.67 -16.26
N PRO A 57 3.72 -9.73 -17.07
CA PRO A 57 2.71 -10.77 -17.09
C PRO A 57 2.57 -11.35 -15.67
N GLY A 58 1.58 -10.90 -14.90
CA GLY A 58 1.23 -11.52 -13.62
C GLY A 58 0.97 -13.00 -13.84
N THR A 59 1.43 -13.86 -12.92
CA THR A 59 1.43 -15.34 -13.01
C THR A 59 2.10 -15.99 -14.23
N ASP A 60 2.20 -15.30 -15.37
CA ASP A 60 2.73 -15.78 -16.64
C ASP A 60 4.23 -15.48 -16.82
N ALA A 61 4.77 -14.43 -16.17
CA ALA A 61 6.22 -14.28 -16.00
C ALA A 61 6.81 -15.39 -15.12
N PHE A 62 6.00 -15.94 -14.21
CA PHE A 62 6.31 -17.15 -13.46
C PHE A 62 5.90 -18.43 -14.21
N ALA A 63 5.20 -18.37 -15.34
CA ALA A 63 4.88 -19.55 -16.16
C ALA A 63 6.15 -20.12 -16.80
N ALA A 64 7.08 -19.27 -17.26
CA ALA A 64 8.39 -19.73 -17.72
C ALA A 64 9.24 -20.37 -16.60
N MET A 65 8.93 -20.07 -15.33
CA MET A 65 9.51 -20.72 -14.15
C MET A 65 8.57 -21.74 -13.51
N ASN A 66 7.44 -22.07 -14.14
CA ASN A 66 6.46 -22.99 -13.58
C ASN A 66 7.00 -24.41 -13.76
N PRO A 67 7.38 -25.09 -12.67
CA PRO A 67 7.89 -26.46 -12.76
C PRO A 67 6.85 -27.40 -13.39
N ALA A 68 5.56 -27.06 -13.32
CA ALA A 68 4.48 -27.83 -13.95
C ALA A 68 4.62 -27.91 -15.47
N GLN A 69 5.16 -26.87 -16.12
CA GLN A 69 5.35 -26.87 -17.57
C GLN A 69 6.46 -27.85 -17.99
N TYR A 70 7.51 -27.97 -17.19
CA TYR A 70 8.57 -28.98 -17.35
C TYR A 70 8.07 -30.40 -17.02
N ILE A 71 7.27 -30.55 -15.96
CA ILE A 71 6.66 -31.85 -15.58
C ILE A 71 5.71 -32.34 -16.69
N SER A 72 4.98 -31.44 -17.34
CA SER A 72 4.07 -31.78 -18.45
C SER A 72 4.79 -32.23 -19.72
N GLY A 73 6.07 -31.86 -19.89
CA GLY A 73 6.90 -32.26 -21.03
C GLY A 73 7.67 -33.56 -20.82
N MET A 74 7.61 -34.18 -19.63
CA MET A 74 8.31 -35.42 -19.31
C MET A 74 7.54 -36.65 -19.82
N PRO A 75 8.23 -37.78 -20.08
CA PRO A 75 7.59 -39.03 -20.48
C PRO A 75 6.42 -39.43 -19.56
N PRO A 76 5.31 -39.97 -20.10
CA PRO A 76 4.08 -40.23 -19.33
C PRO A 76 4.28 -41.15 -18.10
N ASP A 77 5.20 -42.11 -18.18
CA ASP A 77 5.54 -42.99 -17.06
C ASP A 77 6.18 -42.22 -15.90
N LEU A 78 7.04 -41.23 -16.18
CA LEU A 78 7.65 -40.40 -15.15
C LEU A 78 6.64 -39.47 -14.50
N VAL A 79 5.71 -38.90 -15.27
CA VAL A 79 4.64 -38.04 -14.74
C VAL A 79 3.72 -38.82 -13.79
N ASN A 80 3.36 -40.06 -14.15
CA ASN A 80 2.58 -40.93 -13.28
C ASN A 80 3.32 -41.28 -11.98
N MET A 81 4.62 -41.54 -12.04
CA MET A 81 5.43 -41.80 -10.85
C MET A 81 5.59 -40.57 -9.95
N ILE A 82 5.76 -39.38 -10.53
CA ILE A 82 5.80 -38.10 -9.81
C ILE A 82 4.47 -37.82 -9.09
N GLY A 83 3.34 -38.19 -9.73
CA GLY A 83 2.00 -38.14 -9.13
C GLY A 83 1.86 -39.09 -7.93
N LEU A 84 2.32 -40.33 -8.06
CA LEU A 84 2.29 -41.33 -6.98
C LEU A 84 3.17 -40.97 -5.78
N VAL A 85 4.33 -40.34 -6.03
CA VAL A 85 5.26 -39.89 -4.98
C VAL A 85 4.79 -38.58 -4.33
N ARG A 86 3.70 -37.97 -4.82
CA ARG A 86 3.09 -36.73 -4.28
C ARG A 86 4.09 -35.56 -4.21
N VAL A 87 4.92 -35.46 -5.24
CA VAL A 87 5.91 -34.38 -5.36
C VAL A 87 5.22 -33.01 -5.41
N GLY A 88 4.05 -32.91 -6.04
CA GLY A 88 3.24 -31.68 -6.09
C GLY A 88 2.81 -31.19 -4.71
N GLU A 89 2.29 -32.08 -3.86
CA GLU A 89 1.92 -31.74 -2.48
C GLU A 89 3.14 -31.31 -1.66
N SER A 90 4.28 -31.96 -1.87
CA SER A 90 5.52 -31.64 -1.17
C SER A 90 6.02 -30.24 -1.54
N LEU A 91 5.94 -29.87 -2.83
CA LEU A 91 6.27 -28.52 -3.30
C LEU A 91 5.29 -27.46 -2.77
N ALA A 92 4.00 -27.78 -2.69
CA ALA A 92 3.00 -26.88 -2.13
C ALA A 92 3.27 -26.57 -0.64
N ILE A 93 3.68 -27.57 0.14
CA ILE A 93 4.07 -27.40 1.55
C ILE A 93 5.31 -26.49 1.68
N ILE A 94 6.32 -26.68 0.83
CA ILE A 94 7.53 -25.84 0.81
C ILE A 94 7.17 -24.39 0.47
N LEU A 95 6.34 -24.18 -0.55
CA LEU A 95 5.86 -22.85 -0.93
C LEU A 95 5.06 -22.19 0.19
N ALA A 96 4.16 -22.91 0.85
CA ALA A 96 3.42 -22.42 1.99
C ALA A 96 4.35 -22.00 3.15
N ALA A 97 5.39 -22.79 3.43
CA ALA A 97 6.37 -22.47 4.46
C ALA A 97 7.21 -21.21 4.11
N ILE A 98 7.57 -21.02 2.84
CA ILE A 98 8.28 -19.81 2.38
C ILE A 98 7.37 -18.58 2.50
N LEU A 99 6.09 -18.70 2.13
CA LEU A 99 5.12 -17.62 2.28
C LEU A 99 4.96 -17.21 3.75
N ILE A 100 4.81 -18.19 4.65
CA ILE A 100 4.75 -17.92 6.09
C ILE A 100 6.03 -17.19 6.55
N LYS A 101 7.22 -17.61 6.09
CA LYS A 101 8.47 -16.90 6.40
C LYS A 101 8.48 -15.46 5.90
N LEU A 102 7.96 -15.19 4.70
CA LEU A 102 7.91 -13.83 4.15
C LEU A 102 6.90 -12.96 4.90
N THR A 103 5.73 -13.50 5.22
CA THR A 103 4.71 -12.81 6.03
C THR A 103 5.22 -12.48 7.42
N LEU A 104 5.93 -13.41 8.08
CA LEU A 104 6.53 -13.17 9.39
C LEU A 104 7.64 -12.11 9.31
N GLN A 105 8.36 -11.96 8.20
CA GLN A 105 9.36 -10.89 8.07
C GLN A 105 8.77 -9.46 8.04
N VAL A 106 7.45 -9.31 7.80
CA VAL A 106 6.75 -8.03 7.90
C VAL A 106 6.52 -7.62 9.35
N ILE A 107 6.43 -8.59 10.26
CA ILE A 107 6.30 -8.32 11.69
C ILE A 107 7.71 -7.99 12.22
N PRO A 108 7.90 -6.81 12.84
CA PRO A 108 9.23 -6.28 13.17
C PRO A 108 10.01 -7.14 14.20
N PHE A 109 9.34 -8.03 14.93
CA PHE A 109 9.94 -8.90 15.96
C PHE A 109 10.44 -10.25 15.43
N THR A 110 10.23 -10.55 14.15
CA THR A 110 10.60 -11.83 13.51
C THR A 110 11.58 -11.65 12.35
N ARG A 111 12.16 -10.45 12.21
CA ARG A 111 13.21 -10.17 11.23
C ARG A 111 14.47 -10.97 11.59
N LEU A 112 15.13 -11.56 10.59
CA LEU A 112 16.47 -12.13 10.74
C LEU A 112 17.46 -10.98 10.99
N GLY A 113 17.67 -10.67 12.26
CA GLY A 113 18.59 -9.65 12.72
C GLY A 113 18.02 -8.98 13.96
N SER A 114 18.80 -9.04 15.04
CA SER A 114 18.82 -8.01 16.08
C SER A 114 18.73 -6.60 15.51
#